data_AF-A0A953RSZ5-F1
#
_entry.id   AF-A0A953RSZ5-F1
#
_cell.length_a   1.000
_cell.length_b   1.000
_cell.length_c   1.000
_cell.angle_alpha   90.00
_cell.angle_beta   90.00
_cell.angle_gamma   90.00
#
_symmetry.space_group_name_H-M   'P 1'
#
loop_
_entity.id
_entity.type
_entity.pdbx_description
1 polymer ?
#
loop_
_entity_poly.entity_id
_entity_poly.type
_entity_poly.pdbx_seq_one_letter_code
_entity_poly.pdbx_strand_id
1 'polypeptide(L)'
;KNPYGVPIATGTWGGSHQVAALAVRMYLLNRWFPEIIGSEYTLRGLDYVLGRHPTSNVSYVSTVGTKSKLIAYGNNRADYSFIPGGIIPGVVIVQPDFPELKDDWPFLWFENEYVVDTVTSFILAAGAANALAK
;
A
#
# COMPACT_ATOMS: atom_id res chain seq x y z
N LYS A 1 -11.80 -1.38 -14.78
CA LYS A 1 -11.61 -2.58 -13.93
C LYS A 1 -10.16 -3.00 -14.03
N ASN A 2 -9.49 -3.29 -12.92
CA ASN A 2 -8.09 -3.74 -12.87
C ASN A 2 -8.02 -5.15 -12.25
N PRO A 3 -6.94 -5.93 -12.47
CA PRO A 3 -6.87 -7.32 -11.99
C PRO A 3 -6.60 -7.44 -10.47
N TYR A 4 -6.33 -6.33 -9.78
CA TYR A 4 -5.93 -6.31 -8.37
C TYR A 4 -7.12 -6.24 -7.41
N GLY A 5 -8.31 -5.91 -7.91
CA GLY A 5 -9.54 -5.87 -7.11
C GLY A 5 -9.58 -4.78 -6.05
N VAL A 6 -8.75 -3.73 -6.22
CA VAL A 6 -8.69 -2.53 -5.36
C VAL A 6 -8.68 -1.28 -6.25
N PRO A 7 -9.08 -0.09 -5.75
CA PRO A 7 -8.93 1.15 -6.49
C PRO A 7 -7.45 1.50 -6.62
N ILE A 8 -6.97 1.63 -7.86
CA ILE A 8 -5.61 2.10 -8.14
C ILE A 8 -5.70 3.59 -8.40
N ALA A 9 -4.82 4.35 -7.75
CA ALA A 9 -4.73 5.79 -7.98
C ALA A 9 -4.25 6.07 -9.42
N THR A 10 -4.94 6.97 -10.11
CA THR A 10 -4.58 7.45 -11.46
C THR A 10 -4.12 8.91 -11.45
N GLY A 11 -3.95 9.48 -10.25
CA GLY A 11 -3.47 10.83 -10.05
C GLY A 11 -1.95 10.91 -10.04
N THR A 12 -1.42 12.06 -9.63
CA THR A 12 0.02 12.33 -9.55
C THR A 12 0.68 11.77 -8.28
N TRP A 13 -0.04 10.98 -7.48
CA TRP A 13 0.44 10.42 -6.20
C TRP A 13 0.05 8.95 -6.07
N GLY A 14 0.93 8.18 -5.43
CA GLY A 14 0.68 6.76 -5.15
C GLY A 14 -0.50 6.56 -4.21
N GLY A 15 -1.24 5.47 -4.46
CA GLY A 15 -2.54 5.21 -3.83
C GLY A 15 -2.53 4.33 -2.57
N SER A 16 -1.38 3.97 -2.01
CA SER A 16 -1.32 2.97 -0.91
C SER A 16 -2.17 3.35 0.31
N HIS A 17 -2.18 4.62 0.71
CA HIS A 17 -3.05 5.12 1.78
C HIS A 17 -4.53 4.81 1.50
N GLN A 18 -4.99 5.11 0.29
CA GLN A 18 -6.38 4.94 -0.12
C GLN A 18 -6.77 3.46 -0.12
N VAL A 19 -5.87 2.59 -0.59
CA VAL A 19 -6.06 1.14 -0.60
C VAL A 19 -6.09 0.56 0.81
N ALA A 20 -5.17 0.97 1.68
CA ALA A 20 -5.14 0.53 3.08
C ALA A 20 -6.38 1.02 3.85
N ALA A 21 -6.77 2.28 3.68
CA ALA A 21 -7.98 2.83 4.29
C ALA A 21 -9.24 2.13 3.78
N LEU A 22 -9.29 1.75 2.50
CA LEU A 22 -10.38 0.92 1.97
C LEU A 22 -10.42 -0.44 2.67
N ALA A 23 -9.29 -1.12 2.85
CA ALA A 23 -9.25 -2.42 3.52
C ALA A 23 -9.85 -2.36 4.94
N VAL A 24 -9.54 -1.30 5.69
CA VAL A 24 -10.11 -1.04 7.01
C VAL A 24 -11.62 -0.84 6.94
N ARG A 25 -12.10 0.01 6.01
CA ARG A 25 -13.54 0.24 5.83
C ARG A 25 -14.27 -1.04 5.47
N MET A 26 -13.71 -1.84 4.58
CA MET A 26 -14.28 -3.13 4.17
C MET A 26 -14.33 -4.12 5.33
N TYR A 27 -13.34 -4.10 6.22
CA TYR A 27 -13.36 -4.93 7.43
C TYR A 27 -14.49 -4.52 8.36
N LEU A 28 -14.63 -3.21 8.63
CA LEU A 28 -15.72 -2.71 9.46
C LEU A 28 -17.09 -3.04 8.86
N LEU A 29 -17.25 -2.92 7.54
CA LEU A 29 -18.49 -3.30 6.87
C LEU A 29 -18.76 -4.80 6.94
N ASN A 30 -17.76 -5.65 6.66
CA ASN A 30 -17.87 -7.11 6.81
C ASN A 30 -18.26 -7.51 8.25
N ARG A 31 -17.74 -6.82 9.27
CA ARG A 31 -18.07 -7.07 10.68
C ARG A 31 -19.55 -6.86 11.00
N TRP A 32 -20.22 -5.90 10.35
CA TRP A 32 -21.62 -5.58 10.58
C TRP A 32 -22.57 -6.23 9.56
N PHE A 33 -22.08 -6.52 8.36
CA PHE A 33 -22.86 -7.05 7.23
C PHE A 33 -22.13 -8.21 6.53
N PRO A 34 -21.78 -9.30 7.24
CA PRO A 34 -20.93 -10.36 6.71
C PRO A 34 -21.56 -11.15 5.55
N GLU A 35 -22.88 -11.19 5.46
CA GLU A 35 -23.62 -11.86 4.38
C GLU A 35 -23.59 -11.06 3.06
N ILE A 36 -23.25 -9.76 3.12
CA ILE A 36 -23.26 -8.84 1.97
C ILE A 36 -21.83 -8.52 1.55
N ILE A 37 -20.95 -8.27 2.51
CA ILE A 37 -19.57 -7.84 2.27
C ILE A 37 -18.64 -8.95 2.75
N GLY A 38 -17.95 -9.60 1.82
CA GLY A 38 -16.98 -10.64 2.14
C GLY A 38 -15.65 -10.10 2.67
N SER A 39 -14.88 -10.97 3.33
CA SER A 39 -13.58 -10.63 3.92
C SER A 39 -12.48 -10.38 2.86
N GLU A 40 -12.69 -10.85 1.63
CA GLU A 40 -11.72 -10.75 0.54
C GLU A 40 -11.37 -9.32 0.17
N TYR A 41 -12.26 -8.36 0.37
CA TYR A 41 -11.98 -6.95 0.06
C TYR A 41 -10.93 -6.35 1.00
N THR A 42 -10.94 -6.73 2.29
CA THR A 42 -9.89 -6.35 3.24
C THR A 42 -8.57 -7.02 2.87
N LEU A 43 -8.61 -8.32 2.59
CA LEU A 43 -7.40 -9.09 2.27
C LEU A 43 -6.74 -8.61 0.97
N ARG A 44 -7.52 -8.30 -0.08
CA ARG A 44 -7.00 -7.72 -1.33
C ARG A 44 -6.31 -6.38 -1.12
N GLY A 45 -6.85 -5.52 -0.26
CA GLY A 45 -6.22 -4.25 0.07
C GLY A 45 -4.87 -4.42 0.76
N LEU A 46 -4.77 -5.37 1.69
CA LEU A 46 -3.49 -5.69 2.32
C LEU A 46 -2.51 -6.32 1.31
N ASP A 47 -2.96 -7.30 0.52
CA ASP A 47 -2.15 -7.96 -0.51
C ASP A 47 -1.58 -6.97 -1.52
N TYR A 48 -2.36 -5.96 -1.92
CA TYR A 48 -1.90 -4.91 -2.82
C TYR A 48 -0.68 -4.17 -2.25
N VAL A 49 -0.79 -3.73 -1.00
CA VAL A 49 0.30 -3.01 -0.30
C VAL A 49 1.52 -3.90 -0.06
N LEU A 50 1.32 -5.21 0.10
CA LEU A 50 2.39 -6.18 0.33
C LEU A 50 2.99 -6.77 -0.95
N GLY A 51 2.62 -6.27 -2.14
CA GLY A 51 3.28 -6.62 -3.39
C GLY A 51 2.38 -7.15 -4.50
N ARG A 52 1.05 -7.13 -4.38
CA ARG A 52 0.14 -7.47 -5.47
C ARG A 52 -0.34 -6.20 -6.19
N HIS A 53 0.55 -5.55 -6.96
CA HIS A 53 0.29 -4.27 -7.61
C HIS A 53 0.91 -4.18 -9.03
N PRO A 54 0.68 -3.10 -9.80
CA PRO A 54 0.98 -3.04 -11.25
C PRO A 54 2.44 -3.08 -11.69
N THR A 55 3.40 -2.77 -10.84
CA THR A 55 4.79 -2.56 -11.29
C THR A 55 5.72 -3.70 -10.91
N SER A 56 5.54 -4.28 -9.74
CA SER A 56 6.44 -5.29 -9.20
C SER A 56 5.76 -6.09 -8.10
N ASN A 57 6.51 -6.98 -7.48
CA ASN A 57 6.10 -7.70 -6.28
C ASN A 57 6.72 -7.15 -4.98
N VAL A 58 7.22 -5.91 -5.02
CA VAL A 58 7.83 -5.26 -3.85
C VAL A 58 6.73 -4.85 -2.88
N SER A 59 6.87 -5.25 -1.62
CA SER A 59 6.07 -4.70 -0.54
C SER A 59 6.40 -3.22 -0.35
N TYR A 60 5.37 -2.39 -0.33
CA TYR A 60 5.50 -0.96 -0.02
C TYR A 60 5.93 -0.72 1.44
N VAL A 61 5.74 -1.73 2.30
CA VAL A 61 6.04 -1.66 3.72
C VAL A 61 7.43 -2.19 3.95
N SER A 62 8.29 -1.30 4.44
CA SER A 62 9.71 -1.56 4.61
C SER A 62 9.92 -2.63 5.67
N THR A 63 10.80 -3.59 5.37
CA THR A 63 11.09 -4.80 6.17
C THR A 63 9.90 -5.76 6.37
N VAL A 64 8.84 -5.66 5.57
CA VAL A 64 7.71 -6.60 5.61
C VAL A 64 7.59 -7.28 4.25
N GLY A 65 7.63 -8.61 4.23
CA GLY A 65 7.65 -9.42 3.01
C GLY A 65 9.06 -9.86 2.61
N THR A 66 9.16 -10.71 1.58
CA THR A 66 10.44 -11.25 1.09
C THR A 66 11.28 -10.23 0.31
N LYS A 67 10.60 -9.28 -0.34
CA LYS A 67 11.18 -8.12 -1.01
C LYS A 67 10.35 -6.90 -0.65
N SER A 68 10.96 -5.90 -0.03
CA SER A 68 10.29 -4.68 0.42
C SER A 68 11.04 -3.43 -0.01
N LYS A 69 10.41 -2.27 0.07
CA LYS A 69 11.09 -1.00 -0.11
C LYS A 69 12.13 -0.79 0.99
N LEU A 70 13.39 -0.60 0.61
CA LEU A 70 14.50 -0.33 1.54
C LEU A 70 15.21 1.01 1.23
N ILE A 71 14.68 1.77 0.29
CA ILE A 71 15.17 3.11 -0.06
C ILE A 71 13.91 3.98 -0.19
N ALA A 72 13.71 4.93 0.72
CA ALA A 72 12.49 5.72 0.77
C ALA A 72 12.77 7.21 1.01
N TYR A 73 11.78 8.04 0.70
CA TYR A 73 11.81 9.46 0.97
C TYR A 73 11.33 9.74 2.40
N GLY A 74 12.20 9.47 3.38
CA GLY A 74 11.92 9.65 4.80
C GLY A 74 12.63 10.85 5.43
N ASN A 75 12.76 10.83 6.76
CA ASN A 75 13.59 11.80 7.49
C ASN A 75 15.08 11.66 7.15
N ASN A 76 15.51 10.45 6.75
CA ASN A 76 16.90 10.10 6.42
C ASN A 76 17.10 9.98 4.89
N ARG A 77 16.39 10.79 4.09
CA ARG A 77 16.31 10.67 2.62
C ARG A 77 17.65 10.80 1.89
N ALA A 78 18.63 11.48 2.47
CA ALA A 78 19.97 11.61 1.89
C ALA A 78 20.82 10.32 2.01
N ASP A 79 20.41 9.41 2.88
CA ASP A 79 21.22 8.25 3.27
C ASP A 79 20.84 6.97 2.50
N TYR A 80 19.95 7.06 1.49
CA TYR A 80 19.40 5.90 0.78
C TYR A 80 18.92 4.80 1.76
N SER A 81 18.21 5.24 2.79
CA SER A 81 17.81 4.39 3.91
C SER A 81 16.29 4.21 3.99
N PHE A 82 15.86 3.45 4.99
CA PHE A 82 14.47 3.16 5.27
C PHE A 82 14.19 3.23 6.77
N ILE A 83 12.91 3.32 7.13
CA ILE A 83 12.42 3.15 8.50
C ILE A 83 11.61 1.84 8.50
N PRO A 84 11.96 0.84 9.34
CA PRO A 84 11.18 -0.40 9.45
C PRO A 84 9.70 -0.11 9.67
N GLY A 85 8.82 -0.76 8.91
CA GLY A 85 7.37 -0.53 8.95
C GLY A 85 6.89 0.74 8.24
N GLY A 86 7.80 1.58 7.73
CA GLY A 86 7.46 2.71 6.88
C GLY A 86 6.82 2.24 5.57
N ILE A 87 5.73 2.90 5.16
CA ILE A 87 4.97 2.58 3.96
C ILE A 87 5.03 3.74 2.97
N ILE A 88 5.37 3.43 1.73
CA ILE A 88 5.42 4.41 0.63
C ILE A 88 4.04 4.60 -0.03
N PRO A 89 3.79 5.74 -0.72
CA PRO A 89 2.62 5.89 -1.59
C PRO A 89 2.47 4.78 -2.63
N GLY A 90 3.59 4.30 -3.18
CA GLY A 90 3.62 3.23 -4.17
C GLY A 90 3.35 3.73 -5.59
N VAL A 91 2.75 2.86 -6.40
CA VAL A 91 2.62 3.04 -7.86
C VAL A 91 1.87 4.31 -8.25
N VAL A 92 2.43 5.02 -9.23
CA VAL A 92 1.82 6.16 -9.95
C VAL A 92 1.64 5.78 -11.42
N ILE A 93 0.60 6.32 -12.07
CA ILE A 93 0.39 6.11 -13.52
C ILE A 93 0.93 7.32 -14.27
N VAL A 94 2.10 7.17 -14.88
CA VAL A 94 2.63 8.12 -15.86
C VAL A 94 1.73 8.04 -17.10
N GLN A 95 1.15 9.18 -17.45
CA GLN A 95 0.18 9.23 -18.53
C GLN A 95 0.82 8.82 -19.88
N PRO A 96 0.07 8.11 -20.75
CA PRO A 96 -1.34 7.75 -20.58
C PRO A 96 -1.61 6.49 -19.75
N ASP A 97 -0.66 5.56 -19.64
CA ASP A 97 -0.93 4.21 -19.15
C ASP A 97 0.29 3.46 -18.56
N PHE A 98 1.38 4.15 -18.22
CA PHE A 98 2.59 3.52 -17.70
C PHE A 98 2.62 3.51 -16.17
N PRO A 99 2.44 2.35 -15.50
CA PRO A 99 2.62 2.28 -14.06
C PRO A 99 4.11 2.37 -13.70
N GLU A 100 4.46 3.31 -12.83
CA GLU A 100 5.82 3.57 -12.36
C GLU A 100 5.93 3.40 -10.85
N LEU A 101 7.05 2.80 -10.43
CA LEU A 101 7.55 2.84 -9.06
C LEU A 101 9.07 2.68 -9.11
N LYS A 102 9.81 3.71 -8.71
CA LYS A 102 11.28 3.66 -8.64
C LYS A 102 11.75 3.09 -7.32
N ASP A 103 12.07 1.80 -7.34
CA ASP A 103 12.50 1.04 -6.17
C ASP A 103 13.88 1.47 -5.63
N ASP A 104 14.76 2.00 -6.45
CA ASP A 104 16.15 2.36 -6.14
C ASP A 104 16.42 3.87 -6.04
N TRP A 105 15.43 4.70 -6.35
CA TRP A 105 15.56 6.17 -6.35
C TRP A 105 14.51 6.82 -5.44
N PRO A 106 14.90 7.44 -4.32
CA PRO A 106 13.93 7.93 -3.34
C PRO A 106 13.30 9.28 -3.72
N PHE A 107 13.92 10.06 -4.61
CA PHE A 107 13.57 11.48 -4.74
C PHE A 107 12.28 11.76 -5.51
N LEU A 108 11.61 10.74 -6.04
CA LEU A 108 10.20 10.84 -6.46
C LEU A 108 9.32 10.67 -5.21
N TRP A 109 9.12 11.76 -4.46
CA TRP A 109 8.43 11.74 -3.17
C TRP A 109 7.00 11.19 -3.29
N PHE A 110 6.31 11.48 -4.39
CA PHE A 110 4.94 11.05 -4.66
C PHE A 110 4.79 9.53 -4.87
N GLU A 111 5.90 8.81 -5.02
CA GLU A 111 5.97 7.35 -5.02
C GLU A 111 6.54 6.79 -3.71
N ASN A 112 7.44 7.52 -3.05
CA ASN A 112 8.41 6.97 -2.09
C ASN A 112 8.36 7.55 -0.66
N GLU A 113 7.55 8.56 -0.39
CA GLU A 113 7.57 9.22 0.92
C GLU A 113 7.10 8.35 2.09
N TYR A 114 7.51 8.73 3.29
CA TYR A 114 6.83 8.29 4.51
C TYR A 114 6.06 9.44 5.13
N VAL A 115 4.80 9.16 5.40
CA VAL A 115 3.86 10.07 6.07
C VAL A 115 3.07 9.30 7.14
N VAL A 116 2.69 10.01 8.20
CA VAL A 116 2.08 9.41 9.40
C VAL A 116 0.69 8.82 9.10
N ASP A 117 -0.07 9.45 8.21
CA ASP A 117 -1.42 9.02 7.83
C ASP A 117 -1.42 7.67 7.08
N THR A 118 -0.47 7.45 6.18
CA THR A 118 -0.36 6.21 5.39
C THR A 118 0.02 5.03 6.27
N VAL A 119 0.99 5.19 7.18
CA VAL A 119 1.36 4.12 8.14
C VAL A 119 0.23 3.83 9.12
N THR A 120 -0.54 4.84 9.53
CA THR A 120 -1.71 4.64 10.40
C THR A 120 -2.76 3.76 9.72
N SER A 121 -3.10 4.05 8.46
CA SER A 121 -4.01 3.21 7.66
C SER A 121 -3.51 1.78 7.50
N PHE A 122 -2.20 1.60 7.29
CA PHE A 122 -1.59 0.27 7.18
C PHE A 122 -1.68 -0.53 8.48
N ILE A 123 -1.33 0.06 9.63
CA ILE A 123 -1.41 -0.62 10.94
C ILE A 123 -2.83 -1.14 11.19
N LEU A 124 -3.84 -0.30 10.90
CA LEU A 124 -5.25 -0.69 11.02
C LEU A 124 -5.62 -1.80 10.04
N ALA A 125 -5.18 -1.72 8.78
CA ALA A 125 -5.46 -2.72 7.76
C ALA A 125 -4.81 -4.09 8.08
N ALA A 126 -3.58 -4.08 8.58
CA ALA A 126 -2.88 -5.28 9.02
C ALA A 126 -3.57 -5.92 10.23
N GLY A 127 -4.01 -5.11 11.20
CA GLY A 127 -4.80 -5.57 12.34
C GLY A 127 -6.13 -6.20 11.93
N ALA A 128 -6.84 -5.57 10.98
CA ALA A 128 -8.08 -6.08 10.41
C ALA A 128 -7.89 -7.43 9.70
N ALA A 129 -6.86 -7.54 8.85
CA ALA A 129 -6.55 -8.80 8.16
C ALA A 129 -6.18 -9.91 9.16
N ASN A 130 -5.38 -9.61 10.18
CA ASN A 130 -5.03 -10.57 11.23
C ASN A 130 -6.26 -11.04 12.04
N ALA A 131 -7.28 -10.19 12.20
CA ALA A 131 -8.54 -10.59 12.83
C ALA A 131 -9.39 -11.52 11.95
N LEU A 132 -9.25 -11.42 10.62
CA LEU A 132 -9.94 -12.27 9.64
C LEU A 132 -9.21 -13.59 9.32
N ALA A 133 -7.89 -13.64 9.54
CA ALA A 133 -7.05 -14.80 9.23
C ALA A 133 -7.00 -15.86 10.35
N LYS A 134 -7.66 -15.61 11.47
CA LYS A 134 -7.82 -16.53 12.61
C LYS A 134 -9.13 -17.27 12.50
#